data_AF-A0A356U103-F1
#
_entry.id   AF-A0A356U103-F1
#
_cell.length_a   1.000
_cell.length_b   1.000
_cell.length_c   1.000
_cell.angle_alpha   90.00
_cell.angle_beta   90.00
_cell.angle_gamma   90.00
#
_symmetry.space_group_name_H-M   'P 1'
#
loop_
_entity.id
_entity.type
_entity.pdbx_description
1 polymer ?
#
loop_
_entity_poly.entity_id
_entity_poly.type
_entity_poly.pdbx_seq_one_letter_code
_entity_poly.pdbx_strand_id
1 'polypeptide(L)' 'MTSRAWQRMLSGRRLDILQPSPLDIEIEDIAHGLARVSRWNGQTSGPFSF' A
#
# COMPACT_ATOMS: atom_id res chain seq x y z
N MET A 1 -15.25 -17.36 10.91
CA MET A 1 -15.15 -16.10 10.13
C MET A 1 -13.78 -16.07 9.50
N THR A 2 -13.67 -16.22 8.18
CA THR A 2 -12.39 -16.04 7.48
C THR A 2 -11.98 -14.58 7.63
N SER A 3 -10.88 -14.34 8.35
CA SER A 3 -10.33 -12.99 8.54
C SER A 3 -9.97 -12.40 7.18
N ARG A 4 -10.16 -11.09 7.00
CA ARG A 4 -9.80 -10.41 5.76
C ARG A 4 -8.28 -10.48 5.58
N ALA A 5 -7.84 -11.24 4.57
CA ALA A 5 -6.42 -11.43 4.23
C ALA A 5 -6.03 -10.70 2.93
N TRP A 6 -6.69 -9.58 2.60
CA TRP A 6 -6.42 -8.83 1.39
C TRP A 6 -6.44 -7.32 1.63
N GLN A 7 -5.69 -6.61 0.79
CA GLN A 7 -5.69 -5.15 0.66
C GLN A 7 -6.42 -4.75 -0.62
N ARG A 8 -7.29 -3.73 -0.55
CA ARG A 8 -7.94 -3.16 -1.74
C ARG A 8 -7.22 -1.88 -2.15
N MET A 9 -6.95 -1.77 -3.44
CA MET A 9 -6.30 -0.62 -4.05
C MET A 9 -7.32 0.38 -4.60
N LEU A 10 -6.90 1.63 -4.81
CA LEU A 10 -7.77 2.68 -5.35
C LEU A 10 -8.16 2.42 -6.81
N SER A 11 -7.33 1.68 -7.55
CA SER A 11 -7.63 1.13 -8.87
C SER A 11 -8.81 0.14 -8.90
N GLY A 12 -9.24 -0.36 -7.74
CA GLY A 12 -10.26 -1.39 -7.61
C GLY A 12 -9.71 -2.81 -7.47
N ARG A 13 -8.42 -3.03 -7.72
CA ARG A 13 -7.74 -4.33 -7.55
C ARG A 13 -7.68 -4.76 -6.08
N ARG A 14 -7.44 -6.04 -5.86
CA ARG A 14 -7.21 -6.61 -4.53
C ARG A 14 -5.91 -7.40 -4.54
N LEU A 15 -5.05 -7.14 -3.57
CA LEU A 15 -3.84 -7.91 -3.33
C LEU A 15 -4.07 -8.83 -2.13
N ASP A 16 -3.95 -10.14 -2.33
CA ASP A 16 -3.92 -11.10 -1.23
C ASP A 16 -2.58 -10.98 -0.47
N ILE A 17 -2.65 -10.87 0.86
CA ILE A 17 -1.49 -10.67 1.73
C ILE A 17 -0.84 -12.00 2.11
N LEU A 18 -1.61 -13.09 2.13
CA LEU A 18 -1.10 -14.42 2.46
C LEU A 18 -0.55 -15.14 1.23
N GLN A 19 -1.09 -14.84 0.04
CA GLN A 19 -0.68 -15.44 -1.22
C GLN A 19 -0.70 -14.41 -2.37
N PRO A 20 0.26 -13.46 -2.40
CA PRO A 20 0.28 -12.41 -3.42
C PRO A 20 0.50 -12.99 -4.82
N SER A 21 -0.31 -12.54 -5.78
CA SER A 21 -0.13 -12.83 -7.21
C SER A 21 0.59 -11.66 -7.89
N PRO A 22 1.60 -11.90 -8.74
CA PRO A 22 2.21 -10.85 -9.54
C PRO A 22 1.23 -10.12 -10.46
N LEU A 23 0.14 -10.78 -10.87
CA LEU A 23 -0.88 -10.21 -11.75
C LEU A 23 -1.77 -9.15 -11.05
N ASP A 24 -1.73 -9.09 -9.71
CA ASP A 24 -2.46 -8.10 -8.93
C ASP A 24 -1.59 -6.87 -8.58
N ILE A 25 -0.33 -6.84 -9.01
CA ILE A 25 0.64 -5.78 -8.71
C ILE A 25 0.77 -4.83 -9.90
N GLU A 26 0.48 -3.55 -9.66
CA GLU A 26 0.55 -2.51 -10.69
C GLU A 26 1.27 -1.28 -10.15
N ILE A 27 2.06 -0.64 -11.00
CA ILE A 27 2.98 0.42 -10.58
C ILE A 27 2.24 1.66 -10.08
N GLU A 28 1.05 1.96 -10.60
CA GLU A 28 0.25 3.10 -10.18
C GLU A 28 -0.23 2.95 -8.72
N ASP A 29 -0.56 1.73 -8.30
CA ASP A 29 -0.98 1.45 -6.92
C ASP A 29 0.21 1.55 -5.96
N ILE A 30 1.38 1.05 -6.37
CA ILE A 30 2.63 1.18 -5.61
C ILE A 30 3.00 2.65 -5.46
N ALA A 31 3.00 3.41 -6.57
CA ALA A 31 3.32 4.83 -6.56
C ALA A 31 2.38 5.62 -5.65
N HIS A 32 1.08 5.32 -5.70
CA HIS A 32 0.10 5.96 -4.82
C HIS A 32 0.37 5.71 -3.34
N GLY A 33 0.70 4.47 -2.98
CA GLY A 33 1.04 4.10 -1.61
C GLY A 33 2.34 4.73 -1.14
N LEU A 34 3.43 4.54 -1.91
CA LEU A 34 4.76 5.04 -1.53
C LEU A 34 4.83 6.56 -1.42
N ALA A 35 4.07 7.30 -2.22
CA ALA A 35 3.99 8.76 -2.12
C ALA A 35 3.32 9.27 -0.83
N ARG A 36 2.77 8.40 0.02
CA ARG A 36 1.99 8.77 1.22
C ARG A 36 2.38 7.99 2.48
N VAL A 37 3.25 6.98 2.36
CA VAL A 37 3.74 6.22 3.52
C VAL A 37 4.95 6.95 4.09
N SER A 38 4.76 7.58 5.26
CA SER A 38 5.85 8.22 5.98
C SER A 38 6.89 7.22 6.47
N ARG A 39 8.15 7.65 6.45
CA ARG A 39 9.27 6.90 7.05
C ARG A 39 9.49 7.35 8.49
N TRP A 40 10.26 6.56 9.26
CA TRP A 40 10.69 6.92 10.63
C TRP A 40 9.53 7.28 11.58
N ASN A 41 8.37 6.64 11.41
CA ASN A 41 7.14 6.96 12.15
C ASN A 41 6.73 8.44 12.05
N GLY A 42 7.13 9.14 10.98
CA GLY A 42 6.87 10.56 10.78
C GLY A 42 7.86 11.50 11.46
N GLN A 43 8.93 10.98 12.09
CA GLN A 43 9.99 11.79 12.69
C GLN A 43 10.96 12.30 11.62
N THR A 44 10.50 13.28 10.84
CA THR A 44 11.27 13.93 9.76
C THR A 44 11.45 15.42 10.07
N SER A 45 12.52 16.01 9.56
CA SER A 45 12.66 17.47 9.56
C SER A 45 11.84 18.06 8.40
N GLY A 46 11.02 19.08 8.70
CA GLY A 46 10.22 19.79 7.69
C GLY A 46 8.72 19.62 7.88
N PRO A 47 7.91 20.32 7.05
CA PRO A 47 6.46 20.41 7.23
C PRO A 47 5.69 19.17 6.75
N PHE A 48 6.31 18.31 5.93
CA PHE A 48 5.69 17.11 5.38
C PHE A 48 6.52 15.88 5.74
N SER A 49 5.85 14.82 6.19
CA SER A 49 6.48 13.53 6.52
C SER A 49 6.29 12.48 5.44
N PHE A 50 5.66 12.85 4.32
CA PHE A 50 5.46 12.05 3.11
C PHE A 50 5.63 12.94 1.88
#